data_AF-A0A3N5G2L8-F1
#
_entry.id   AF-A0A3N5G2L8-F1
#
_cell.length_a   1.000
_cell.length_b   1.000
_cell.length_c   1.000
_cell.angle_alpha   90.00
_cell.angle_beta   90.00
_cell.angle_gamma   90.00
#
_symmetry.space_group_name_H-M   'P 1'
#
loop_
_entity.id
_entity.type
_entity.pdbx_description
1 polymer ?
#
loop_
_entity_poly.entity_id
_entity_poly.type
_entity_poly.pdbx_seq_one_letter_code
_entity_poly.pdbx_strand_id
1 'polypeptide(L)' 'MTRLALVGYGKMGRLVEQLAPEHGFEVALRLDGSSNAGGAGLTAGSVQGVEVAVD' A
#
# COMPACT_ATOMS: atom_id res chain seq x y z
N MET A 1 4.76 10.16 -10.48
CA MET A 1 5.10 9.12 -9.50
C MET A 1 3.86 8.25 -9.38
N THR A 2 3.97 6.94 -9.60
CA THR A 2 2.80 6.05 -9.60
C THR A 2 2.40 5.71 -8.17
N ARG A 3 1.13 5.89 -7.79
CA ARG A 3 0.68 5.70 -6.40
C ARG A 3 0.35 4.23 -6.13
N LEU A 4 1.12 3.62 -5.24
CA LEU A 4 1.08 2.20 -4.88
C LEU A 4 0.37 2.00 -3.53
N ALA A 5 -0.51 1.01 -3.46
CA ALA A 5 -1.02 0.44 -2.22
C ALA A 5 -0.28 -0.85 -1.86
N LEU A 6 0.08 -1.00 -0.59
CA LEU A 6 0.59 -2.25 -0.02
C LEU A 6 -0.52 -2.91 0.81
N VAL A 7 -0.91 -4.12 0.40
CA VAL A 7 -1.74 -5.02 1.17
C VAL A 7 -0.80 -6.00 1.84
N GLY A 8 -0.77 -6.01 3.17
CA GLY A 8 0.29 -6.62 3.94
C GLY A 8 1.52 -5.71 4.12
N TYR A 9 1.92 -5.50 5.37
CA TYR A 9 3.09 -4.68 5.72
C TYR A 9 4.11 -5.45 6.58
N GLY A 10 4.33 -6.72 6.20
CA GLY A 10 5.36 -7.59 6.75
C GLY A 10 6.76 -7.32 6.19
N LYS A 11 7.64 -8.33 6.20
CA LYS A 11 9.01 -8.20 5.66
C LYS A 11 9.05 -7.77 4.20
N MET A 12 8.19 -8.34 3.36
CA MET A 12 8.12 -8.01 1.93
C MET A 12 7.56 -6.62 1.68
N GLY A 13 6.43 -6.25 2.29
CA GLY A 13 5.84 -4.91 2.14
C GLY A 13 6.80 -3.79 2.54
N ARG A 14 7.58 -3.98 3.62
CA ARG A 14 8.63 -3.03 4.03
C ARG A 14 9.77 -2.93 3.02
N LEU A 15 10.17 -4.05 2.40
CA LEU A 15 11.19 -4.04 1.35
C LEU A 15 10.70 -3.32 0.08
N VAL A 16 9.46 -3.61 -0.34
CA VAL A 16 8.83 -2.94 -1.48
C VAL A 16 8.75 -1.44 -1.24
N GLU A 17 8.37 -1.00 -0.04
CA GLU A 17 8.34 0.41 0.28
C GLU A 17 9.72 1.09 0.20
N GLN A 18 10.78 0.41 0.65
CA GLN A 18 12.14 0.94 0.55
C GLN A 18 12.59 1.12 -0.90
N LEU A 19 12.21 0.19 -1.79
CA LEU A 19 12.59 0.19 -3.20
C LEU A 19 11.67 1.06 -4.07
N ALA A 20 10.43 1.33 -3.64
CA ALA A 20 9.41 2.02 -4.43
C ALA A 20 9.87 3.38 -5.02
N PRO A 21 10.53 4.28 -4.26
CA PRO A 21 10.99 5.56 -4.79
C PRO A 21 12.01 5.40 -5.94
N GLU A 22 12.87 4.38 -5.88
CA GLU A 22 13.88 4.10 -6.91
C GLU A 22 13.24 3.60 -8.22
N HIS A 23 12.03 3.04 -8.13
CA HIS A 23 11.27 2.54 -9.27
C HIS A 23 10.16 3.51 -9.73
N GLY A 24 10.12 4.75 -9.23
CA GLY A 24 9.14 5.76 -9.64
C GLY A 24 7.76 5.61 -9.00
N PHE A 25 7.67 4.87 -7.89
CA PHE A 25 6.46 4.69 -7.11
C PHE A 25 6.46 5.51 -5.81
N GLU A 26 5.26 5.85 -5.35
CA GLU A 26 4.99 6.42 -4.03
C GLU A 26 4.04 5.48 -3.28
N VAL A 27 4.40 5.02 -2.09
CA VAL A 27 3.49 4.22 -1.25
C VAL A 27 2.45 5.14 -0.63
N ALA A 28 1.26 5.16 -1.21
CA ALA A 28 0.16 6.04 -0.83
C ALA A 28 -0.80 5.40 0.19
N LEU A 29 -0.81 4.06 0.28
CA LEU A 29 -1.67 3.31 1.20
C LEU A 29 -0.94 2.08 1.73
N ARG A 30 -1.08 1.81 3.03
CA ARG A 30 -0.61 0.59 3.68
C ARG A 30 -1.79 -0.03 4.43
N LEU A 31 -2.07 -1.29 4.15
CA LEU A 31 -3.09 -2.08 4.84
C LEU A 31 -2.41 -3.30 5.44
N ASP A 32 -2.61 -3.55 6.73
CA ASP A 32 -2.14 -4.76 7.40
C ASP A 32 -3.20 -5.23 8.40
N GLY A 33 -2.93 -6.31 9.13
CA GLY A 33 -3.87 -6.87 10.10
C GLY A 33 -4.29 -5.88 11.21
N SER A 34 -3.50 -4.83 11.46
CA SER A 34 -3.80 -3.81 12.47
C SER A 34 -4.56 -2.60 11.91
N SER A 35 -4.21 -2.18 10.69
CA SER A 35 -4.78 -1.01 10.00
C SER A 35 -5.99 -1.33 9.13
N ASN A 36 -6.24 -2.61 8.85
CA ASN A 36 -7.35 -3.11 8.07
C ASN A 36 -8.16 -4.18 8.83
N ALA A 37 -8.40 -3.96 10.13
CA ALA A 37 -9.16 -4.88 10.96
C ALA A 37 -10.54 -5.17 10.35
N GLY A 38 -10.84 -6.45 10.12
CA GLY A 38 -12.10 -6.88 9.49
C GLY A 38 -12.32 -6.35 8.07
N GLY A 39 -11.28 -5.88 7.38
CA GLY A 39 -11.39 -5.31 6.03
C GLY A 39 -11.88 -3.85 5.98
N ALA A 40 -12.04 -3.19 7.13
CA ALA A 40 -12.62 -1.84 7.22
C ALA A 40 -11.75 -0.72 6.63
N GLY A 41 -10.45 -0.97 6.42
CA GLY A 41 -9.50 -0.02 5.84
C GLY A 41 -9.54 0.04 4.31
N LEU A 42 -10.15 -0.95 3.64
CA LEU A 42 -10.33 -0.95 2.19
C LEU A 42 -11.64 -0.26 1.82
N THR A 43 -11.57 1.06 1.58
CA THR A 43 -12.71 1.91 1.27
C THR A 43 -12.46 2.69 -0.02
N ALA A 44 -13.51 3.21 -0.66
CA ALA A 44 -13.36 4.05 -1.85
C ALA A 44 -12.48 5.29 -1.59
N GLY A 45 -12.52 5.84 -0.37
CA GLY A 45 -11.69 6.99 0.02
C GLY A 45 -10.22 6.60 0.23
N SER A 46 -9.94 5.46 0.85
CA SER A 46 -8.55 5.05 1.14
C SER A 46 -7.77 4.66 -0.12
N VAL A 47 -8.46 4.16 -1.15
CA VAL A 47 -7.84 3.83 -2.45
C VAL A 47 -7.87 5.00 -3.45
N GLN A 48 -8.33 6.18 -3.02
CA GLN A 48 -8.47 7.30 -3.94
C GLN A 48 -7.12 7.75 -4.51
N GLY A 49 -7.00 7.63 -5.83
CA GLY A 49 -5.78 7.97 -6.57
C GLY A 49 -4.66 6.93 -6.42
N VAL A 50 -4.91 5.77 -5.81
CA VAL A 50 -4.04 4.59 -5.94
C VAL A 50 -4.22 4.02 -7.34
N GLU A 51 -3.12 3.71 -8.01
CA GLU A 51 -3.10 3.20 -9.39
C GLU A 51 -2.80 1.70 -9.45
N VAL A 52 -2.10 1.16 -8.44
CA VAL A 52 -1.71 -0.25 -8.36
C VAL A 52 -1.66 -0.72 -6.91
N ALA A 53 -1.92 -2.00 -6.68
CA ALA A 53 -1.77 -2.66 -5.39
C ALA A 53 -0.82 -3.87 -5.48
N VAL A 54 -0.07 -4.12 -4.41
CA VAL A 54 0.80 -5.30 -4.22
C VAL A 54 0.40 -5.98 -2.92
N ASP A 55 0.24 -7.31 -2.94
CA ASP A 55 -0.07 -8.19 -1.80
C ASP A 55 1.04 -9.25 -1.63
#